data_AF-A0A818GZ39-F1
#
_entry.id   AF-A0A818GZ39-F1
#
_cell.length_a   1.000
_cell.length_b   1.000
_cell.length_c   1.000
_cell.angle_alpha   90.00
_cell.angle_beta   90.00
_cell.angle_gamma   90.00
#
_symmetry.space_group_name_H-M   'P 1'
#
loop_
_entity.id
_entity.type
_entity.pdbx_description
1 polymer ?
#
loop_
_entity_poly.entity_id
_entity_poly.type
_entity_poly.pdbx_seq_one_letter_code
_entity_poly.pdbx_strand_id
1 'polypeptide(L)'
;MDADIHQGNTNKKGNPMRSPVWQYFKRISINGVYRAQCLENGCDKTLALINWTTSPLFKHLRDVHKIHNLKKNSNGRVFVGRVKHKLAKTKKKKLDNLAVEAIIKDGRSFNDFNKTGLKQFLQYAIPGNMKIFLFVPRYLN
;
A
#
# COMPACT_ATOMS: atom_id res chain seq x y z
N MET A 1 8.44 36.75 -9.12
CA MET A 1 9.16 35.92 -8.10
C MET A 1 8.73 34.50 -8.37
N ASP A 2 9.31 33.96 -9.42
CA ASP A 2 8.83 32.76 -10.09
C ASP A 2 9.59 31.57 -9.52
N ALA A 3 8.85 30.65 -8.90
CA ALA A 3 9.44 29.44 -8.36
C ALA A 3 9.80 28.51 -9.54
N ASP A 4 11.09 28.42 -9.84
CA ASP A 4 11.65 27.48 -10.81
C ASP A 4 11.39 26.02 -10.36
N ILE A 5 10.31 25.44 -10.85
CA ILE A 5 10.00 24.01 -10.68
C ILE A 5 10.83 23.24 -11.71
N HIS A 6 12.06 22.85 -11.36
CA HIS A 6 12.84 21.91 -12.16
C HIS A 6 12.18 20.52 -12.14
N GLN A 7 11.37 20.23 -13.17
CA GLN A 7 10.85 18.89 -13.45
C GLN A 7 11.91 18.01 -14.12
N GLY A 8 12.89 17.55 -13.35
CA GLY A 8 13.84 16.53 -13.81
C GLY A 8 13.31 15.13 -13.56
N ASN A 9 12.48 14.58 -14.46
CA ASN A 9 12.13 13.16 -14.44
C ASN A 9 12.35 12.48 -15.80
N THR A 10 13.59 12.43 -16.26
CA THR A 10 14.03 11.38 -17.21
C THR A 10 15.51 11.08 -16.98
N ASN A 11 15.84 9.98 -16.29
CA ASN A 11 17.15 9.36 -16.49
C ASN A 11 17.06 8.49 -17.74
N LYS A 12 17.36 9.11 -18.89
CA LYS A 12 17.69 8.41 -20.14
C LYS A 12 18.95 7.58 -19.85
N LYS A 13 18.83 6.24 -19.92
CA LYS A 13 19.93 5.25 -19.96
C LYS A 13 21.06 5.46 -18.93
N GLY A 14 20.96 4.87 -17.73
CA GLY A 14 22.12 4.73 -16.84
C GLY A 14 21.76 4.62 -15.36
N ASN A 15 22.05 3.46 -14.79
CA ASN A 15 21.87 3.05 -13.39
C ASN A 15 20.42 2.96 -12.85
N PRO A 16 19.97 1.78 -12.39
CA PRO A 16 18.69 1.66 -11.69
C PRO A 16 18.71 2.55 -10.46
N MET A 17 17.64 3.35 -10.24
CA MET A 17 17.50 4.13 -9.01
C MET A 17 17.80 3.23 -7.80
N ARG A 18 18.82 3.59 -7.02
CA ARG A 18 19.43 2.70 -6.01
C ARG A 18 18.40 2.12 -5.02
N SER A 19 17.37 2.90 -4.68
CA SER A 19 16.32 2.49 -3.73
C SER A 19 14.92 2.40 -4.39
N PRO A 20 14.15 1.33 -4.14
CA PRO A 20 12.77 1.16 -4.65
C PRO A 20 11.77 2.18 -4.10
N VAL A 21 12.13 2.88 -3.01
CA VAL A 21 11.32 3.92 -2.36
C VAL A 21 10.94 5.03 -3.33
N TRP A 22 11.81 5.36 -4.28
CA TRP A 22 11.60 6.48 -5.20
C TRP A 22 10.47 6.29 -6.20
N GLN A 23 9.85 5.11 -6.30
CA GLN A 23 8.62 4.93 -7.08
C GLN A 23 7.41 5.63 -6.45
N TYR A 24 7.48 5.91 -5.14
CA TYR A 24 6.40 6.53 -4.36
C TYR A 24 6.63 8.02 -4.09
N PHE A 25 7.75 8.58 -4.54
CA PHE A 25 8.12 9.95 -4.25
C PHE A 25 8.66 10.67 -5.47
N LYS A 26 8.28 11.93 -5.62
CA LYS A 26 8.89 12.87 -6.55
C LYS A 26 9.92 13.72 -5.83
N ARG A 27 11.10 13.87 -6.42
CA ARG A 27 12.09 14.84 -5.93
C ARG A 27 11.64 16.24 -6.29
N ILE A 28 11.69 17.14 -5.31
CA ILE A 28 11.43 18.56 -5.51
C ILE A 28 12.55 19.37 -4.84
N SER A 29 12.81 20.56 -5.36
CA SER A 29 13.71 21.54 -4.74
C SER A 29 12.87 22.75 -4.36
N ILE A 30 12.94 23.16 -3.10
CA ILE A 30 12.29 24.39 -2.62
C ILE A 30 13.39 25.21 -1.97
N ASN A 31 13.65 26.41 -2.51
CA ASN A 31 14.68 27.33 -2.01
C ASN A 31 16.08 26.69 -1.89
N GLY A 32 16.47 25.88 -2.88
CA GLY A 32 17.76 25.19 -2.89
C GLY A 32 17.85 23.97 -1.96
N VAL A 33 16.78 23.66 -1.21
CA VAL A 33 16.73 22.50 -0.31
C VAL A 33 16.00 21.35 -1.00
N TYR A 34 16.69 20.21 -1.13
CA TYR A 34 16.12 18.99 -1.70
C TYR A 34 15.09 18.35 -0.76
N ARG A 35 13.91 18.08 -1.30
CA ARG A 35 12.81 17.40 -0.61
C ARG A 35 12.22 16.29 -1.47
N ALA A 36 11.42 15.44 -0.85
CA ALA A 36 10.67 14.37 -1.51
C ALA A 36 9.18 14.52 -1.21
N GLN A 37 8.37 14.70 -2.25
CA GLN A 37 6.91 14.75 -2.15
C GLN A 37 6.34 13.35 -2.35
N CYS A 38 5.46 12.90 -1.47
CA CYS A 38 4.76 11.63 -1.62
C CYS A 38 3.81 11.70 -2.84
N LEU A 39 3.75 10.61 -3.61
CA LEU A 39 2.87 10.49 -4.80
C LEU A 39 1.66 9.59 -4.55
N GLU A 40 1.53 9.04 -3.34
CA GLU A 40 0.39 8.21 -2.97
C GLU A 40 -0.88 9.06 -2.81
N ASN A 41 -2.01 8.53 -3.28
CA ASN A 41 -3.28 9.26 -3.36
C ASN A 41 -3.68 9.87 -2.01
N GLY A 42 -3.91 11.19 -2.01
CA GLY A 42 -4.32 11.96 -0.83
C GLY A 42 -3.19 12.25 0.16
N CYS A 43 -1.94 11.97 -0.18
CA CYS A 43 -0.79 12.30 0.66
C CYS A 43 0.08 13.39 0.05
N ASP A 44 -0.27 14.65 0.31
CA ASP A 44 0.52 15.82 -0.12
C ASP A 44 1.71 16.11 0.79
N LYS A 45 2.22 15.09 1.50
CA LYS A 45 3.29 15.27 2.47
C LYS A 45 4.63 15.43 1.78
N THR A 46 5.35 16.49 2.15
CA THR A 46 6.71 16.75 1.70
C THR A 46 7.70 16.46 2.82
N LEU A 47 8.71 15.63 2.52
CA LEU A 47 9.73 15.21 3.47
C LEU A 47 11.08 15.85 3.11
N ALA A 48 11.77 16.38 4.12
CA ALA A 48 13.14 16.84 3.97
C ALA A 48 14.10 15.65 3.81
N LEU A 49 15.07 15.78 2.91
CA LEU A 49 16.11 14.79 2.70
C LEU A 49 17.36 15.22 3.46
N ILE A 50 17.66 14.54 4.57
CA ILE A 50 18.93 14.72 5.29
C ILE A 50 19.95 13.76 4.66
N ASN A 51 21.06 14.30 4.17
CA ASN A 51 22.18 13.55 3.59
C ASN A 51 21.77 12.54 2.49
N TRP A 52 20.77 12.89 1.67
CA TRP A 52 20.24 12.03 0.59
C TRP A 52 19.73 10.66 1.04
N THR A 53 19.46 10.47 2.34
CA THR A 53 19.01 9.20 2.91
C THR A 53 17.54 8.94 2.58
N THR A 54 17.19 7.67 2.32
CA THR A 54 15.80 7.25 2.04
C THR A 54 15.07 6.71 3.27
N SER A 55 15.71 6.72 4.44
CA SER A 55 15.13 6.31 5.72
C SER A 55 13.84 7.07 6.09
N PRO A 56 13.77 8.41 6.02
CA PRO A 56 12.54 9.14 6.32
C PRO A 56 11.40 8.81 5.33
N LEU A 57 11.74 8.57 4.07
CA LEU A 57 10.78 8.20 3.02
C LEU A 57 10.20 6.81 3.29
N PHE A 58 11.06 5.84 3.65
CA PHE A 58 10.59 4.50 4.01
C PHE A 58 9.74 4.51 5.28
N LYS A 59 10.12 5.32 6.29
CA LYS A 59 9.32 5.49 7.52
C LYS A 59 7.94 6.06 7.18
N HIS A 60 7.87 7.06 6.31
CA HIS A 60 6.60 7.62 5.86
C HIS A 60 5.70 6.58 5.18
N LEU A 61 6.22 5.82 4.22
CA LEU A 61 5.46 4.76 3.55
C LEU A 61 4.96 3.69 4.54
N ARG A 62 5.78 3.34 5.53
CA ARG A 62 5.42 2.37 6.56
C ARG A 62 4.31 2.88 7.48
N ASP A 63 4.47 4.10 7.99
CA ASP A 63 3.64 4.59 9.08
C ASP A 63 2.31 5.15 8.55
N VAL A 64 2.35 5.85 7.40
CA VAL A 64 1.19 6.51 6.78
C VAL A 64 0.49 5.56 5.81
N HIS A 65 1.23 4.94 4.90
CA HIS A 65 0.64 4.12 3.83
C HIS A 65 0.58 2.62 4.16
N LYS A 66 1.09 2.20 5.32
CA LYS A 66 1.20 0.78 5.73
C LYS A 66 1.89 -0.08 4.67
N ILE A 67 2.80 0.52 3.91
CA ILE A 67 3.62 -0.16 2.91
C ILE A 67 4.85 -0.70 3.62
N HIS A 68 4.88 -2.02 3.77
CA HIS A 68 6.00 -2.74 4.36
C HIS A 68 6.75 -3.49 3.26
N ASN A 69 8.07 -3.65 3.43
CA ASN A 69 8.94 -4.50 2.59
C ASN A 69 8.94 -4.17 1.09
N LEU A 70 9.61 -3.07 0.72
CA LEU A 70 9.92 -2.77 -0.68
C LEU A 70 11.04 -3.70 -1.16
N LYS A 71 10.69 -4.79 -1.84
CA LYS A 71 11.67 -5.68 -2.49
C LYS A 71 11.68 -5.42 -3.99
N LYS A 72 12.88 -5.26 -4.56
CA LYS A 72 13.09 -5.30 -6.02
C LYS A 72 13.02 -6.76 -6.47
N ASN A 73 12.24 -7.05 -7.50
CA ASN A 73 12.37 -8.31 -8.22
C ASN A 73 13.50 -8.24 -9.26
N SER A 74 13.88 -9.39 -9.82
CA SER A 74 14.88 -9.51 -10.89
C SER A 74 14.57 -8.65 -12.13
N ASN A 75 13.30 -8.31 -12.33
CA ASN A 75 12.83 -7.50 -13.46
C ASN A 75 12.74 -5.99 -13.12
N GLY A 76 13.29 -5.56 -11.97
CA GLY A 76 13.29 -4.16 -11.52
C GLY A 76 11.93 -3.63 -11.05
N ARG A 77 10.86 -4.45 -11.06
CA ARG A 77 9.55 -4.08 -10.52
C ARG A 77 9.57 -4.25 -9.00
N VAL A 78 9.04 -3.27 -8.30
CA VAL A 78 8.91 -3.32 -6.84
C VAL A 78 7.61 -3.99 -6.51
N PHE A 79 7.68 -5.10 -5.78
CA PHE A 79 6.50 -5.70 -5.18
C PHE A 79 6.37 -5.17 -3.76
N VAL A 80 5.22 -4.57 -3.45
CA VAL A 80 4.81 -4.38 -2.05
C VAL A 80 4.49 -5.76 -1.51
N GLY A 81 5.37 -6.29 -0.67
CA GLY A 81 5.12 -7.55 0.01
C GLY A 81 3.92 -7.37 0.94
N ARG A 82 2.74 -7.84 0.52
CA ARG A 82 1.55 -7.85 1.38
C ARG A 82 1.93 -8.56 2.68
N VAL A 83 1.84 -7.86 3.81
CA VAL A 83 2.04 -8.46 5.12
C VAL A 83 0.97 -9.54 5.27
N LYS A 84 1.38 -10.81 5.27
CA LYS A 84 0.49 -11.91 5.61
C LYS A 84 0.22 -11.78 7.10
N HIS A 85 -0.88 -11.12 7.47
CA HIS A 85 -1.36 -11.13 8.85
C HIS A 85 -1.70 -12.58 9.21
N LYS A 86 -0.77 -13.26 9.91
CA LYS A 86 -1.05 -14.58 10.48
C LYS A 86 -2.00 -14.37 11.66
N LEU A 87 -3.19 -14.93 11.58
CA LEU A 87 -4.12 -14.95 12.69
C LEU A 87 -3.56 -15.83 13.80
N ALA A 88 -3.64 -15.38 15.06
CA ALA A 88 -3.24 -16.17 16.21
C ALA A 88 -4.00 -17.52 16.24
N LYS A 89 -3.32 -18.59 16.65
CA LYS A 89 -3.88 -19.97 16.62
C LYS A 89 -5.22 -20.07 17.35
N THR A 90 -5.36 -19.39 18.49
CA THR A 90 -6.59 -19.34 19.30
C THR A 90 -7.74 -18.68 18.55
N LYS A 91 -7.49 -17.52 17.92
CA LYS A 91 -8.48 -16.81 17.09
C LYS A 91 -8.89 -17.63 15.88
N LYS A 92 -7.95 -18.33 15.24
CA LYS A 92 -8.25 -19.24 14.13
C LYS A 92 -9.20 -20.36 14.55
N LYS A 93 -8.87 -21.07 15.64
CA LYS A 93 -9.74 -22.14 16.18
C LYS A 93 -11.14 -21.63 16.51
N LYS A 94 -11.25 -20.44 17.12
CA LYS A 94 -12.54 -19.82 17.41
C LYS A 94 -13.34 -19.53 16.14
N LEU A 95 -12.68 -19.03 15.09
CA LEU A 95 -13.31 -18.75 13.80
C LEU A 95 -13.83 -20.05 13.14
N ASP A 96 -13.02 -21.11 13.17
CA ASP A 96 -13.38 -22.42 12.60
C ASP A 96 -14.61 -23.00 13.33
N ASN A 97 -14.65 -22.93 14.67
CA ASN A 97 -15.81 -23.37 15.45
C ASN A 97 -17.08 -22.58 15.12
N LEU A 98 -16.99 -21.25 15.02
CA LEU A 98 -18.14 -20.41 14.67
C LEU A 98 -18.65 -20.71 13.26
N ALA A 99 -17.76 -21.01 12.31
CA ALA A 99 -18.17 -21.39 10.95
C ALA A 99 -18.94 -22.73 10.95
N VAL A 100 -18.47 -23.72 11.73
CA VAL A 100 -19.17 -25.00 11.90
C VAL A 100 -20.54 -24.81 12.57
N GLU A 101 -20.63 -23.97 13.60
CA GLU A 101 -21.91 -23.67 14.23
C GLU A 101 -22.91 -23.02 13.27
N ALA A 102 -22.47 -22.08 12.44
CA ALA A 102 -23.33 -21.46 11.42
C ALA A 102 -23.82 -22.47 10.38
N ILE A 103 -22.99 -23.44 10.00
CA ILE A 103 -23.39 -24.54 9.10
C ILE A 103 -24.51 -25.37 9.72
N ILE A 104 -24.36 -25.76 10.98
CA ILE A 104 -25.32 -26.63 11.67
C ILE A 104 -26.62 -25.89 11.99
N LYS A 105 -26.53 -24.69 12.57
CA LYS A 105 -27.69 -23.94 13.05
C LYS A 105 -28.50 -23.29 11.93
N ASP A 106 -27.81 -22.69 10.96
CA ASP A 106 -28.45 -21.92 9.88
C ASP A 106 -28.61 -22.73 8.59
N GLY A 107 -28.26 -24.02 8.60
CA GLY A 107 -28.34 -24.90 7.42
C GLY A 107 -27.46 -24.45 6.26
N ARG A 108 -26.32 -23.81 6.53
CA ARG A 108 -25.42 -23.25 5.50
C ARG A 108 -24.54 -24.33 4.87
N SER A 109 -24.14 -24.11 3.62
CA SER A 109 -23.14 -24.98 2.97
C SER A 109 -21.72 -24.54 3.32
N PHE A 110 -20.79 -25.49 3.43
CA PHE A 110 -19.35 -25.18 3.50
C PHE A 110 -18.89 -24.27 2.34
N ASN A 111 -19.54 -24.36 1.18
CA ASN A 111 -19.19 -23.53 0.02
C ASN A 111 -19.60 -22.04 0.18
N ASP A 112 -20.52 -21.71 1.09
CA ASP A 112 -20.95 -20.33 1.30
C ASP A 112 -19.79 -19.42 1.74
N PHE A 113 -18.87 -19.95 2.55
CA PHE A 113 -17.66 -19.24 3.01
C PHE A 113 -16.65 -18.98 1.88
N ASN A 114 -16.78 -19.66 0.75
CA ASN A 114 -15.94 -19.45 -0.42
C ASN A 114 -16.51 -18.47 -1.44
N LYS A 115 -17.79 -18.10 -1.33
CA LYS A 115 -18.45 -17.16 -2.24
C LYS A 115 -17.78 -15.79 -2.22
N THR A 116 -17.61 -15.22 -3.41
CA THR A 116 -16.95 -13.92 -3.60
C THR A 116 -17.68 -12.79 -2.89
N GLY A 117 -19.01 -12.77 -2.95
CA GLY A 117 -19.84 -11.76 -2.29
C GLY A 117 -19.66 -11.74 -0.76
N LEU A 118 -19.66 -12.91 -0.11
CA LEU A 118 -19.44 -12.99 1.34
C LEU A 118 -18.02 -12.55 1.73
N LYS A 119 -17.01 -12.91 0.94
CA LYS A 119 -15.62 -12.44 1.14
C LYS A 119 -15.50 -10.93 1.02
N GLN A 120 -16.20 -10.32 0.07
CA GLN A 120 -16.25 -8.87 -0.08
C GLN A 120 -16.98 -8.22 1.09
N PHE A 121 -18.16 -8.72 1.46
CA PHE A 121 -18.91 -8.24 2.61
C PHE A 121 -18.07 -8.24 3.90
N LEU A 122 -17.41 -9.37 4.22
CA LEU A 122 -16.55 -9.49 5.39
C LEU A 122 -15.34 -8.54 5.36
N GLN A 123 -14.83 -8.23 4.17
CA GLN A 123 -13.74 -7.27 4.02
C GLN A 123 -14.17 -5.84 4.39
N TYR A 124 -15.42 -5.46 4.11
CA TYR A 124 -15.97 -4.15 4.50
C TYR A 124 -16.50 -4.15 5.93
N ALA A 125 -16.97 -5.30 6.44
CA ALA A 125 -17.50 -5.43 7.80
C ALA A 125 -16.42 -5.43 8.90
N ILE A 126 -15.16 -5.71 8.57
CA ILE A 126 -14.05 -5.68 9.53
C ILE A 126 -13.41 -4.29 9.52
N PRO A 127 -13.69 -3.42 10.52
CA PRO A 127 -13.06 -2.11 10.59
C PRO A 127 -11.55 -2.24 10.68
N GLY A 128 -10.83 -1.46 9.87
CA GLY A 128 -9.36 -1.46 9.82
C GLY A 128 -8.71 -2.43 8.82
N ASN A 129 -9.49 -3.24 8.09
CA ASN A 129 -8.97 -4.14 7.04
C ASN A 129 -9.25 -3.56 5.63
N MET A 130 -8.97 -2.27 5.44
CA MET A 130 -9.16 -1.62 4.14
C MET A 130 -8.20 -2.18 3.10
N LYS A 131 -8.67 -3.07 2.23
CA LYS A 131 -8.08 -3.15 0.89
C LYS A 131 -8.59 -1.93 0.14
N ILE A 132 -7.72 -0.95 -0.08
CA ILE A 132 -7.93 0.05 -1.11
C ILE A 132 -7.74 -0.68 -2.45
N PHE A 133 -8.80 -1.32 -2.93
CA PHE A 133 -8.94 -1.57 -4.35
C PHE A 133 -9.75 -0.39 -4.89
N LEU A 134 -9.06 0.51 -5.59
CA LEU A 134 -9.71 1.52 -6.41
C LEU A 134 -10.45 0.79 -7.53
N PHE A 135 -11.71 0.43 -7.29
CA PHE A 135 -12.68 0.37 -8.36
C PHE A 135 -13.02 1.84 -8.64
N VAL A 136 -12.42 2.40 -9.69
CA VAL A 136 -12.88 3.66 -10.26
C VAL A 136 -13.98 3.29 -11.24
N PRO A 137 -15.27 3.42 -10.89
CA PRO A 137 -16.28 3.45 -11.92
C PRO A 137 -16.05 4.73 -12.71
N ARG A 138 -15.51 4.61 -13.92
CA ARG A 138 -15.60 5.68 -14.91
C ARG A 138 -17.07 5.77 -15.32
N TYR A 139 -17.83 6.60 -14.62
CA TYR A 139 -19.04 7.16 -15.17
C TYR A 139 -18.77 8.63 -15.51
N LEU A 140 -18.81 8.89 -16.82
CA LEU A 140 -19.31 10.09 -17.49
C LEU A 140 -18.81 11.45 -16.98
N ASN A 141 -17.88 12.03 -17.76
CA ASN A 141 -18.15 13.23 -18.55
C ASN A 141 -17.28 13.20 -19.81
#